data_AF-A0A2N8M9J0-F1
#
_entry.id   AF-A0A2N8M9J0-F1
#
_cell.length_a   1.000
_cell.length_b   1.000
_cell.length_c   1.000
_cell.angle_alpha   90.00
_cell.angle_beta   90.00
_cell.angle_gamma   90.00
#
_symmetry.space_group_name_H-M   'P 1'
#
loop_
_entity.id
_entity.type
_entity.pdbx_description
1 polymer ?
#
loop_
_entity_poly.entity_id
_entity_poly.type
_entity_poly.pdbx_seq_one_letter_code
_entity_poly.pdbx_strand_id
1 'polypeptide(L)'
;MSASMESSKKSSVSTRGFASMDPEKQRAIARKGGESVPHEKRSFSQNPALAAEAGRKGGQSVNPNKRSFSRNHTLASEAGRKGGHASHGGPKKPAVEG
;
A
#
# COMPACT_ATOMS: atom_id res chain seq x y z
N MET A 1 -6.83 -54.08 5.42
CA MET A 1 -6.14 -52.85 5.86
C MET A 1 -6.86 -51.68 5.20
N SER A 2 -7.68 -50.94 5.95
CA SER A 2 -8.42 -49.77 5.47
C SER A 2 -7.80 -48.52 6.09
N ALA A 3 -7.36 -47.58 5.26
CA ALA A 3 -7.10 -46.21 5.68
C ALA A 3 -7.52 -45.28 4.53
N SER A 4 -8.56 -44.53 4.84
CA SER A 4 -9.38 -43.71 3.97
C SER A 4 -8.70 -42.38 3.62
N MET A 5 -8.90 -41.96 2.37
CA MET A 5 -9.12 -40.59 1.90
C MET A 5 -8.09 -39.50 2.27
N GLU A 6 -7.24 -39.24 1.28
CA GLU A 6 -6.88 -37.90 0.77
C GLU A 6 -7.96 -36.84 1.07
N SER A 7 -7.58 -35.75 1.76
CA SER A 7 -8.32 -34.49 1.69
C SER A 7 -7.34 -33.32 1.73
N SER A 8 -6.84 -32.96 0.55
CA SER A 8 -6.16 -31.69 0.29
C SER A 8 -7.16 -30.55 0.47
N LYS A 9 -7.21 -29.99 1.68
CA LYS A 9 -8.03 -28.84 2.03
C LYS A 9 -7.43 -27.58 1.38
N LYS A 10 -7.65 -27.38 0.07
CA LYS A 10 -7.54 -26.05 -0.56
C LYS A 10 -8.55 -25.17 0.17
N SER A 11 -8.07 -24.23 0.98
CA SER A 11 -8.90 -23.22 1.62
C SER A 11 -9.66 -22.48 0.53
N SER A 12 -10.97 -22.73 0.43
CA SER A 12 -11.85 -21.94 -0.40
C SER A 12 -11.76 -20.50 0.11
N VAL A 13 -11.31 -19.59 -0.75
CA VAL A 13 -11.33 -18.15 -0.43
C VAL A 13 -12.79 -17.80 -0.20
N SER A 14 -13.17 -17.61 1.07
CA SER A 14 -14.54 -17.27 1.44
C SER A 14 -14.98 -16.05 0.63
N THR A 15 -16.21 -16.04 0.13
CA THR A 15 -16.81 -14.88 -0.58
C THR A 15 -16.94 -13.64 0.31
N ARG A 16 -16.48 -13.70 1.56
CA ARG A 16 -16.43 -12.60 2.52
C ARG A 16 -15.04 -12.00 2.57
N GLY A 17 -14.98 -10.67 2.64
CA GLY A 17 -13.74 -9.92 2.86
C GLY A 17 -13.42 -8.97 1.71
N PHE A 18 -12.48 -8.06 1.96
CA PHE A 18 -12.07 -7.01 1.01
C PHE A 18 -11.50 -7.57 -0.30
N ALA A 19 -10.79 -8.70 -0.23
CA ALA A 19 -10.19 -9.36 -1.38
C ALA A 19 -11.22 -10.07 -2.28
N SER A 20 -12.41 -10.37 -1.76
CA SER A 20 -13.48 -11.08 -2.48
C SER A 20 -14.49 -10.13 -3.13
N MET A 21 -14.30 -8.80 -2.99
CA MET A 21 -15.14 -7.78 -3.61
C MET A 21 -14.75 -7.54 -5.08
N ASP A 22 -15.66 -6.92 -5.83
CA ASP A 22 -15.38 -6.41 -7.16
C ASP A 22 -14.17 -5.42 -7.16
N PRO A 23 -13.26 -5.48 -8.15
CA PRO A 23 -12.07 -4.62 -8.21
C PRO A 23 -12.35 -3.12 -8.22
N GLU A 24 -13.50 -2.67 -8.76
CA GLU A 24 -13.88 -1.26 -8.73
C GLU A 24 -14.31 -0.85 -7.33
N LYS A 25 -15.12 -1.67 -6.67
CA LYS A 25 -15.56 -1.47 -5.29
C LYS A 25 -14.38 -1.46 -4.32
N GLN A 26 -13.43 -2.38 -4.50
CA GLN A 26 -12.20 -2.44 -3.72
C GLN A 26 -11.39 -1.14 -3.85
N ARG A 27 -11.21 -0.65 -5.09
CA ARG A 27 -10.50 0.62 -5.35
C ARG A 27 -11.24 1.83 -4.75
N ALA A 28 -12.56 1.88 -4.85
CA ALA A 28 -13.35 2.97 -4.28
C ALA A 28 -13.20 3.02 -2.75
N ILE A 29 -13.26 1.88 -2.07
CA ILE A 29 -13.07 1.79 -0.62
C ILE A 29 -11.62 2.16 -0.24
N ALA A 30 -10.61 1.68 -0.97
CA ALA A 30 -9.21 2.04 -0.72
C ALA A 30 -8.96 3.55 -0.89
N ARG A 31 -9.52 4.17 -1.94
CA ARG A 31 -9.47 5.63 -2.15
C ARG A 31 -10.13 6.37 -0.99
N LYS A 32 -11.36 5.99 -0.64
CA LYS A 32 -12.10 6.60 0.49
C LYS A 32 -11.31 6.47 1.79
N GLY A 33 -10.72 5.30 2.06
CA GLY A 33 -9.85 5.06 3.21
C GLY A 33 -8.65 6.01 3.25
N GLY A 34 -7.96 6.22 2.13
CA GLY A 34 -6.86 7.17 2.01
C GLY A 34 -7.28 8.64 2.12
N GLU A 35 -8.48 8.98 1.66
CA GLU A 35 -9.05 10.34 1.72
C GLU A 35 -9.62 10.71 3.09
N SER A 36 -9.90 9.73 3.97
CA SER A 36 -10.48 9.93 5.31
C SER A 36 -9.73 10.97 6.16
N VAL A 37 -8.41 11.06 5.96
CA VAL A 37 -7.55 12.00 6.68
C VAL A 37 -7.16 13.15 5.73
N PRO A 38 -7.55 14.40 6.06
CA PRO A 38 -7.12 15.58 5.31
C PRO A 38 -5.60 15.61 5.18
N HIS A 39 -5.09 16.07 4.03
CA HIS A 39 -3.65 16.07 3.73
C HIS A 39 -2.80 16.63 4.88
N GLU A 40 -3.22 17.76 5.45
CA GLU A 40 -2.55 18.47 6.55
C GLU A 40 -2.48 17.68 7.86
N LYS A 41 -3.41 16.74 8.06
CA LYS A 41 -3.51 15.89 9.26
C LYS A 41 -2.95 14.49 9.03
N ARG A 42 -2.41 14.19 7.85
CA ARG A 42 -1.75 12.91 7.59
C ARG A 42 -0.41 12.88 8.32
N SER A 43 -0.16 11.86 9.12
CA SER A 43 1.09 11.71 9.90
C SER A 43 2.35 11.81 9.03
N PHE A 44 2.28 11.30 7.80
CA PHE A 44 3.37 11.37 6.83
C PHE A 44 3.62 12.77 6.23
N SER A 45 2.63 13.67 6.28
CA SER A 45 2.73 15.05 5.79
C SER A 45 3.18 16.04 6.87
N GLN A 46 2.97 15.71 8.14
CA GLN A 46 3.38 16.57 9.26
C GLN A 46 4.86 16.43 9.62
N ASN A 47 5.42 15.24 9.51
CA ASN A 47 6.82 14.99 9.85
C ASN A 47 7.51 14.19 8.73
N PRO A 48 8.20 14.89 7.80
CA PRO A 48 8.94 14.24 6.71
C PRO A 48 10.02 13.27 7.20
N ALA A 49 10.65 13.55 8.34
CA ALA A 49 11.65 12.66 8.93
C ALA A 49 11.01 11.33 9.37
N LEU A 50 9.87 11.39 10.08
CA LEU A 50 9.12 10.20 10.48
C LEU A 50 8.69 9.37 9.26
N ALA A 51 8.24 10.01 8.19
CA ALA A 51 7.88 9.33 6.95
C ALA A 51 9.08 8.61 6.32
N ALA A 52 10.24 9.26 6.26
CA ALA A 52 11.48 8.67 5.77
C ALA A 52 11.94 7.50 6.64
N GLU A 53 11.85 7.62 7.97
CA GLU A 53 12.20 6.54 8.91
C GLU A 53 11.28 5.33 8.78
N ALA A 54 9.96 5.56 8.68
CA ALA A 54 8.98 4.51 8.47
C ALA A 54 9.22 3.77 7.14
N GLY A 55 9.50 4.51 6.06
CA GLY A 55 9.87 3.94 4.77
C GLY A 55 11.16 3.12 4.84
N ARG A 56 12.20 3.64 5.50
CA ARG A 56 13.47 2.95 5.74
C ARG A 56 13.24 1.65 6.51
N LYS A 57 12.47 1.69 7.60
CA LYS A 57 12.13 0.52 8.43
C LYS A 57 11.33 -0.52 7.64
N GLY A 58 10.35 -0.10 6.84
CA GLY A 58 9.60 -1.00 5.97
C GLY A 58 10.50 -1.75 4.96
N GLY A 59 11.48 -1.05 4.40
CA GLY A 59 12.46 -1.62 3.47
C GLY A 59 13.51 -2.51 4.10
N GLN A 60 13.72 -2.44 5.43
CA GLN A 60 14.70 -3.27 6.13
C GLN A 60 14.32 -4.76 6.16
N SER A 61 13.04 -5.08 6.05
CA SER A 61 12.52 -6.47 6.00
C SER A 61 13.04 -7.26 4.78
N VAL A 62 13.53 -6.56 3.75
CA VAL A 62 14.09 -7.17 2.56
C VAL A 62 15.59 -7.41 2.77
N ASN A 63 16.05 -8.63 2.46
CA ASN A 63 17.47 -9.00 2.49
C ASN A 63 18.30 -7.95 1.72
N PRO A 64 19.41 -7.41 2.29
CA PRO A 64 20.22 -6.35 1.67
C PRO A 64 20.62 -6.61 0.21
N ASN A 65 20.95 -7.86 -0.12
CA ASN A 65 21.36 -8.27 -1.48
C ASN A 65 20.17 -8.37 -2.44
N LYS A 66 18.95 -8.48 -1.90
CA LYS A 66 17.70 -8.53 -2.65
C LYS A 66 16.94 -7.20 -2.63
N ARG A 67 17.44 -6.14 -1.99
CA ARG A 67 16.78 -4.83 -2.01
C ARG A 67 16.79 -4.26 -3.43
N SER A 68 15.67 -3.70 -3.87
CA SER A 68 15.58 -3.01 -5.15
C SER A 68 16.59 -1.87 -5.24
N PHE A 69 16.83 -1.16 -4.13
CA PHE A 69 17.84 -0.11 -4.01
C PHE A 69 19.27 -0.60 -4.29
N SER A 70 19.60 -1.84 -3.97
CA SER A 70 20.93 -2.44 -4.21
C SER A 70 21.08 -3.00 -5.63
N ARG A 71 19.98 -3.45 -6.24
CA ARG A 71 19.99 -4.08 -7.57
C ARG A 71 19.85 -3.09 -8.72
N ASN A 72 19.01 -2.06 -8.54
CA ASN A 72 18.82 -1.02 -9.54
C ASN A 72 18.41 0.28 -8.84
N HIS A 73 19.41 1.14 -8.62
CA HIS A 73 19.23 2.40 -7.91
C HIS A 73 18.24 3.33 -8.62
N THR A 74 18.27 3.42 -9.95
CA THR A 74 17.39 4.33 -10.70
C THR A 74 15.93 3.91 -10.57
N LEU A 75 15.62 2.63 -10.78
CA LEU A 75 14.27 2.09 -10.58
C LEU A 75 13.77 2.30 -9.15
N ALA A 76 14.65 2.11 -8.16
CA ALA A 76 14.29 2.28 -6.76
C ALA A 76 14.02 3.74 -6.39
N SER A 77 14.82 4.68 -6.91
CA SER A 77 14.57 6.12 -6.77
C SER A 77 13.27 6.53 -7.46
N GLU A 78 12.98 6.00 -8.66
CA GLU A 78 11.72 6.26 -9.36
C GLU A 78 10.51 5.72 -8.61
N ALA A 79 10.59 4.49 -8.08
CA ALA A 79 9.54 3.90 -7.27
C ALA A 79 9.29 4.72 -6.00
N GLY A 80 10.36 5.16 -5.32
CA GLY A 80 10.26 6.03 -4.15
C GLY A 80 9.62 7.38 -4.48
N ARG A 81 10.08 8.03 -5.54
CA ARG A 81 9.52 9.30 -6.04
C ARG A 81 8.04 9.16 -6.41
N LYS A 82 7.67 8.10 -7.13
CA LYS A 82 6.28 7.80 -7.50
C LYS A 82 5.41 7.57 -6.26
N GLY A 83 5.91 6.84 -5.26
CA GLY A 83 5.22 6.64 -3.99
C GLY A 83 4.98 7.94 -3.23
N GLY A 84 5.98 8.84 -3.24
CA GLY A 84 5.84 10.20 -2.70
C GLY A 84 4.78 11.01 -3.44
N HIS A 85 4.82 11.05 -4.77
CA HIS A 85 3.82 11.78 -5.56
C HIS A 85 2.41 11.23 -5.38
N ALA A 86 2.22 9.91 -5.27
CA ALA A 86 0.91 9.33 -4.98
C ALA A 86 0.37 9.76 -3.60
N SER A 87 1.25 10.06 -2.65
CA SER A 87 0.91 10.52 -1.31
C SER A 87 0.60 12.02 -1.24
N HIS A 88 1.21 12.82 -2.14
CA HIS A 88 1.09 14.28 -2.20
C HIS A 88 0.16 14.81 -3.31
N GLY A 89 -0.20 13.99 -4.30
CA GLY A 89 -0.92 14.40 -5.52
C GLY A 89 -2.43 14.18 -5.49
N GLY A 90 -3.09 14.34 -4.34
CA GLY A 90 -4.55 14.46 -4.34
C GLY A 90 -4.96 15.70 -5.16
N PRO A 91 -6.06 15.66 -5.92
CA PRO A 91 -6.52 16.86 -6.64
C PRO A 91 -6.66 17.99 -5.62
N LYS A 92 -5.93 19.09 -5.81
CA LYS A 92 -6.27 20.34 -5.16
C LYS A 92 -7.71 20.64 -5.58
N LYS A 93 -8.68 20.45 -4.67
CA LYS A 93 -9.99 21.07 -4.86
C LYS A 93 -9.71 22.57 -5.06
N PRO A 94 -10.17 23.20 -6.15
CA PRO A 94 -10.14 24.65 -6.20
C PRO A 94 -10.90 25.13 -4.96
N ALA A 95 -10.27 26.02 -4.19
CA ALA A 95 -10.95 26.72 -3.12
C ALA A 95 -12.16 27.40 -3.77
N VAL A 96 -13.36 26.92 -3.46
CA VAL A 96 -14.58 27.68 -3.75
C VAL A 96 -14.62 28.80 -2.72
N GLU A 97 -14.31 30.01 -3.17
CA GLU A 97 -14.81 31.24 -2.54
C GLU A 97 -16.32 31.32 -2.82
N GLY A 98 -17.11 31.56 -1.77
CA GLY A 98 -18.58 31.70 -1.84
C GLY A 98 -19.23 31.27 -0.54
#